data_AF-A0A9C9YUQ2-F1
#
_entry.id   AF-A0A9C9YUQ2-F1
#
_cell.length_a   1.000
_cell.length_b   1.000
_cell.length_c   1.000
_cell.angle_alpha   90.00
_cell.angle_beta   90.00
_cell.angle_gamma   90.00
#
_symmetry.space_group_name_H-M   'P 1'
#
loop_
_entity.id
_entity.type
_entity.pdbx_description
1 polymer ?
#
loop_
_entity_poly.entity_id
_entity_poly.type
_entity_poly.pdbx_seq_one_letter_code
_entity_poly.pdbx_strand_id
1 'polypeptide(L)'
;MCRISSPARRCAKGSCTRWASRFWIDRSAVWPVKALFYLLIFVITAFCAAAFAVLNPGDVEVNLFFSRYQAPFAVVIILGMFVGVLLGFGAGMVQTFSKARQLRRVSRQLKDAQTELSNLRKLPIEEP
;
A
#
# COMPACT_ATOMS: atom_id res chain seq x y z
N MET A 1 -51.81 12.06 -46.10
CA MET A 1 -51.99 11.72 -44.67
C MET A 1 -50.65 11.34 -44.09
N CYS A 2 -50.11 12.18 -43.22
CA CYS A 2 -48.84 12.00 -42.54
C CYS A 2 -49.10 11.24 -41.23
N ARG A 3 -48.33 10.19 -40.91
CA ARG A 3 -48.25 9.67 -39.54
C ARG A 3 -46.79 9.38 -39.18
N ILE A 4 -46.14 10.45 -38.75
CA ILE A 4 -44.99 10.42 -37.85
C ILE A 4 -45.48 9.84 -36.51
N SER A 5 -44.80 8.81 -36.00
CA SER A 5 -44.63 8.64 -34.56
C SER A 5 -43.56 7.59 -34.27
N SER A 6 -42.29 8.04 -34.28
CA SER A 6 -41.28 7.47 -33.39
C SER A 6 -41.55 7.98 -31.98
N PRO A 7 -41.50 7.12 -30.95
CA PRO A 7 -41.21 7.59 -29.61
C PRO A 7 -39.96 6.92 -29.03
N ALA A 8 -39.09 7.79 -28.51
CA ALA A 8 -38.32 7.61 -27.28
C ALA A 8 -37.37 6.40 -27.22
N ARG A 9 -36.05 6.63 -27.32
CA ARG A 9 -35.25 6.98 -26.13
C ARG A 9 -35.80 6.35 -24.85
N ARG A 10 -35.32 5.15 -24.50
CA ARG A 10 -35.14 4.78 -23.10
C ARG A 10 -33.86 3.98 -22.92
N CYS A 11 -32.81 4.76 -22.73
CA CYS A 11 -31.60 4.39 -22.03
C CYS A 11 -32.01 3.83 -20.65
N ALA A 12 -32.18 2.51 -20.52
CA ALA A 12 -32.27 1.85 -19.22
C ALA A 12 -30.84 1.59 -18.72
N LYS A 13 -30.12 2.69 -18.48
CA LYS A 13 -28.97 2.70 -17.56
C LYS A 13 -29.52 2.44 -16.17
N GLY A 14 -29.20 1.30 -15.58
CA GLY A 14 -29.52 1.08 -14.17
C GLY A 14 -29.13 -0.28 -13.66
N SER A 15 -27.83 -0.57 -13.55
CA SER A 15 -27.24 -1.37 -12.43
C SER A 15 -25.87 -1.98 -12.70
N CYS A 16 -25.32 -1.98 -13.92
CA CYS A 16 -24.17 -2.86 -14.23
C CYS A 16 -22.76 -2.22 -14.23
N THR A 17 -22.57 -0.99 -13.73
CA THR A 17 -21.23 -0.35 -13.69
C THR A 17 -20.85 0.29 -12.36
N ARG A 18 -21.69 0.17 -11.31
CA ARG A 18 -21.47 0.90 -10.05
C ARG A 18 -20.56 0.19 -9.04
N TRP A 19 -20.25 -1.09 -9.24
CA TRP A 19 -19.41 -1.85 -8.30
C TRP A 19 -17.92 -1.90 -8.66
N ALA A 20 -17.55 -1.73 -9.94
CA ALA A 20 -16.15 -1.76 -10.36
C ALA A 20 -15.37 -0.48 -10.02
N SER A 21 -16.05 0.65 -9.82
CA SER A 21 -15.40 1.93 -9.54
C SER A 21 -15.08 2.13 -8.06
N ARG A 22 -15.75 1.43 -7.13
CA ARG A 22 -15.55 1.64 -5.69
C ARG A 22 -14.29 0.97 -5.12
N PHE A 23 -13.65 0.10 -5.89
CA PHE A 23 -12.42 -0.60 -5.50
C PHE A 23 -11.13 0.17 -5.86
N TRP A 24 -11.22 1.20 -6.72
CA TRP A 24 -10.07 1.97 -7.20
C TRP A 24 -9.94 3.38 -6.58
N ILE A 25 -10.92 3.84 -5.79
CA ILE A 25 -11.11 5.27 -5.47
C ILE A 25 -10.58 5.70 -4.08
N ASP A 26 -9.85 4.87 -3.33
CA ASP A 26 -9.26 5.34 -2.06
C ASP A 26 -7.82 4.87 -1.80
N ARG A 27 -7.00 4.90 -2.86
CA ARG A 27 -5.55 4.67 -2.72
C ARG A 27 -4.70 5.89 -3.08
N SER A 28 -5.26 6.92 -3.73
CA SER A 28 -4.52 8.13 -4.14
C SER A 28 -4.35 9.16 -3.02
N ALA A 29 -5.34 9.31 -2.12
CA ALA A 29 -5.27 10.28 -1.02
C ALA A 29 -4.50 9.77 0.21
N VAL A 30 -4.53 8.46 0.46
CA VAL A 30 -3.86 7.84 1.62
C VAL A 30 -2.33 7.73 1.47
N TRP A 31 -1.79 7.84 0.26
CA TRP A 31 -0.34 7.82 0.01
C TRP A 31 0.39 9.08 0.52
N PRO A 32 -0.02 10.31 0.15
CA PRO A 32 0.65 11.51 0.63
C PRO A 32 0.53 11.67 2.14
N VAL A 33 -0.61 11.34 2.75
CA VAL A 33 -0.78 11.44 4.22
C VAL A 33 0.08 10.43 4.99
N LYS A 34 0.25 9.20 4.47
CA LYS A 34 1.15 8.22 5.07
C LYS A 34 2.61 8.66 4.95
N ALA A 35 3.02 9.11 3.77
CA ALA A 35 4.35 9.64 3.56
C ALA A 35 4.64 10.85 4.46
N LEU A 36 3.69 11.78 4.58
CA LEU A 36 3.78 12.94 5.46
C LEU A 36 3.87 12.54 6.93
N PHE A 37 3.08 11.56 7.39
CA PHE A 37 3.13 11.04 8.75
C PHE A 37 4.49 10.41 9.07
N TYR A 38 5.01 9.55 8.20
CA TYR A 38 6.33 8.95 8.39
C TYR A 38 7.45 9.99 8.33
N LEU A 39 7.35 10.98 7.44
CA LEU A 39 8.29 12.10 7.36
C LEU A 39 8.29 12.92 8.66
N LEU A 40 7.11 13.23 9.19
CA LEU A 40 6.96 14.01 10.42
C LEU A 40 7.58 13.27 11.61
N ILE A 41 7.30 11.97 11.76
CA ILE A 41 7.93 11.14 12.79
C ILE A 41 9.45 11.09 12.60
N PHE A 42 9.93 10.92 11.38
CA PHE A 42 11.35 10.87 11.08
C PHE A 42 12.05 12.18 11.46
N VAL A 43 11.48 13.33 11.07
CA VAL A 43 12.02 14.65 11.40
C VAL A 43 12.05 14.89 12.90
N ILE A 44 10.97 14.58 13.62
CA ILE A 44 10.90 14.71 15.08
C ILE A 44 11.96 13.83 15.74
N THR A 45 12.06 12.56 15.33
CA THR A 45 13.02 11.61 15.90
C THR A 45 14.45 12.03 15.62
N ALA A 46 14.75 12.49 14.40
CA ALA A 46 16.07 12.99 14.02
C ALA A 46 16.43 14.27 14.79
N PHE A 47 15.47 15.18 14.99
CA PHE A 47 15.66 16.38 15.78
C PHE A 47 15.94 16.04 17.24
N CYS A 48 15.18 15.14 17.85
CA CYS A 48 15.42 14.65 19.21
C CYS A 48 16.81 14.00 19.32
N ALA A 49 17.17 13.13 18.38
CA ALA A 49 18.48 12.49 18.33
C ALA A 49 19.62 13.51 18.26
N ALA A 50 19.50 14.52 17.38
CA ALA A 50 20.48 15.58 17.24
C ALA A 50 20.58 16.45 18.50
N ALA A 51 19.45 16.85 19.09
CA ALA A 51 19.42 17.61 20.34
C ALA A 51 20.09 16.84 21.48
N PHE A 52 19.79 15.54 21.62
CA PHE A 52 20.43 14.68 22.60
C PHE A 52 21.94 14.57 22.37
N ALA A 53 22.38 14.43 21.12
CA ALA A 53 23.79 14.33 20.77
C ALA A 53 24.58 15.61 21.08
N VAL A 54 23.99 16.78 20.85
CA VAL A 54 24.65 18.08 21.09
C VAL A 54 24.62 18.45 22.58
N LEU A 55 23.51 18.19 23.27
CA LEU A 55 23.34 18.56 24.68
C LEU A 55 24.07 17.61 25.63
N ASN A 56 24.40 16.40 25.17
CA ASN A 56 25.13 15.41 25.96
C ASN A 56 26.37 14.93 25.19
N PRO A 57 27.38 15.81 25.01
CA PRO A 57 28.67 15.42 24.44
C PRO A 57 29.44 14.64 25.51
N GLY A 58 29.03 13.41 25.76
CA GLY A 58 29.67 12.49 26.69
C GLY A 58 29.99 11.17 26.00
N ASP A 59 31.06 10.53 26.47
CA ASP A 59 31.34 9.15 26.13
C ASP A 59 30.43 8.25 26.97
N VAL A 60 29.77 7.30 26.31
CA VAL A 60 28.91 6.32 26.95
C VAL A 60 29.55 4.94 26.84
N GLU A 61 29.51 4.22 27.95
CA GLU A 61 29.96 2.83 28.01
C GLU A 61 28.93 1.93 27.34
N VAL A 62 29.30 1.41 26.18
CA VAL A 62 28.48 0.45 25.44
C VAL A 62 28.98 -0.95 25.75
N ASN A 63 28.20 -1.70 26.52
CA ASN A 63 28.46 -3.11 26.77
C ASN A 63 27.84 -3.96 25.65
N LEU A 64 28.63 -4.23 24.63
CA LEU A 64 28.26 -5.11 23.52
C LEU A 64 28.53 -6.56 23.95
N PHE A 65 27.66 -7.15 24.78
CA PHE A 65 27.59 -8.56 25.28
C PHE A 65 28.90 -9.31 25.61
N PHE A 66 29.88 -9.27 24.71
CA PHE A 66 31.22 -9.82 24.74
C PHE A 66 32.31 -8.81 25.13
N SER A 67 32.09 -7.48 25.00
CA SER A 67 33.10 -6.47 25.34
C SER A 67 32.51 -5.09 25.61
N ARG A 68 33.19 -4.31 26.46
CA ARG A 68 32.79 -2.94 26.84
C ARG A 68 33.64 -1.94 26.09
N TYR A 69 33.00 -1.01 25.38
CA TYR A 69 33.67 0.04 24.64
C TYR A 69 33.14 1.40 25.07
N GLN A 70 34.06 2.35 25.26
CA GLN A 70 33.70 3.75 25.38
C GLN A 70 33.49 4.29 23.97
N ALA A 71 32.25 4.65 23.65
CA ALA A 71 31.90 5.26 22.38
C ALA A 71 31.25 6.63 22.63
N PRO A 72 31.53 7.64 21.78
CA PRO A 72 30.83 8.90 21.86
C PRO A 72 29.34 8.66 21.66
N PHE A 73 28.51 9.29 22.50
CA PHE A 73 27.06 9.11 22.49
C PHE A 73 26.45 9.33 21.09
N ALA A 74 26.99 10.29 20.32
CA ALA A 74 26.58 10.56 18.94
C ALA A 74 26.70 9.33 18.02
N VAL A 75 27.78 8.54 18.14
CA VAL A 75 28.01 7.34 17.32
C VAL A 75 26.95 6.27 17.59
N VAL A 76 26.62 6.08 18.87
CA VAL A 76 25.61 5.09 19.31
C VAL A 76 24.23 5.43 18.77
N ILE A 77 23.84 6.70 18.83
CA ILE A 77 22.55 7.18 18.32
C ILE A 77 22.45 7.04 16.81
N ILE A 78 23.50 7.40 16.06
CA ILE A 78 23.53 7.27 14.60
C ILE A 78 23.38 5.80 14.19
N LEU A 79 24.12 4.89 14.84
CA LEU A 79 24.01 3.45 14.60
C LEU A 79 22.61 2.93 14.93
N GLY A 80 22.02 3.36 16.05
CA GLY A 80 20.66 3.01 16.43
C GLY A 80 19.63 3.45 15.38
N MET A 81 19.73 4.69 14.90
CA MET A 81 18.88 5.19 13.82
C MET A 81 19.07 4.40 12.53
N PHE A 82 20.31 4.08 12.17
CA PHE A 82 20.61 3.30 10.96
C PHE A 82 19.95 1.92 11.00
N VAL A 83 20.09 1.20 12.13
CA VAL A 83 19.42 -0.10 12.33
C VAL A 83 17.90 0.05 12.27
N GLY A 84 17.34 1.09 12.90
CA GLY A 84 15.91 1.38 12.83
C GLY A 84 15.40 1.58 11.40
N VAL A 85 16.13 2.33 10.58
CA VAL A 85 15.80 2.54 9.15
C VAL A 85 15.85 1.24 8.36
N LEU A 86 16.90 0.42 8.57
CA LEU A 86 17.02 -0.87 7.89
C LEU A 86 15.87 -1.82 8.23
N LEU A 87 15.50 -1.91 9.52
CA LEU A 87 14.38 -2.74 9.97
C LEU A 87 13.04 -2.23 9.43
N GLY A 88 12.81 -0.92 9.47
CA GLY A 88 11.59 -0.30 8.93
C GLY A 88 11.46 -0.54 7.42
N PHE A 89 12.55 -0.36 6.67
CA PHE A 89 12.59 -0.62 5.23
C PHE A 89 12.31 -2.11 4.92
N GLY A 90 12.99 -3.02 5.62
CA GLY A 90 12.77 -4.47 5.48
C GLY A 90 11.32 -4.88 5.76
N ALA A 91 10.73 -4.39 6.84
CA ALA A 91 9.33 -4.66 7.18
C ALA A 91 8.36 -4.16 6.09
N GLY A 92 8.59 -2.96 5.54
CA GLY A 92 7.80 -2.40 4.45
C GLY A 92 7.88 -3.23 3.15
N MET A 93 9.07 -3.74 2.83
CA MET A 93 9.26 -4.62 1.67
C MET A 93 8.45 -5.91 1.82
N VAL A 94 8.55 -6.61 2.96
CA VAL A 94 7.85 -7.88 3.20
C VAL A 94 6.33 -7.72 3.03
N GLN A 95 5.75 -6.65 3.57
CA GLN A 95 4.33 -6.34 3.43
C GLN A 95 3.95 -6.13 1.96
N THR A 96 4.76 -5.36 1.22
CA THR A 96 4.52 -5.06 -0.20
C THR A 96 4.56 -6.33 -1.06
N PHE A 97 5.53 -7.23 -0.81
CA PHE A 97 5.62 -8.52 -1.51
C PHE A 97 4.44 -9.45 -1.23
N SER A 98 3.92 -9.46 0.00
CA SER A 98 2.72 -10.23 0.34
C SER A 98 1.49 -9.75 -0.44
N LYS A 99 1.30 -8.42 -0.53
CA LYS A 99 0.20 -7.83 -1.30
C LYS A 99 0.33 -8.09 -2.81
N ALA A 100 1.54 -8.05 -3.35
CA ALA A 100 1.80 -8.39 -4.75
C ALA A 100 1.40 -9.84 -5.09
N ARG A 101 1.64 -10.78 -4.17
CA ARG A 101 1.21 -12.19 -4.33
C ARG A 101 -0.31 -12.33 -4.31
N GLN A 102 -0.99 -11.62 -3.41
CA GLN A 102 -2.46 -11.60 -3.33
C GLN A 102 -3.09 -11.03 -4.61
N LEU A 103 -2.55 -9.93 -5.13
CA LEU A 103 -2.97 -9.33 -6.41
C LEU A 103 -2.91 -10.32 -7.57
N ARG A 104 -1.82 -11.09 -7.68
CA ARG A 104 -1.68 -12.12 -8.72
C ARG A 104 -2.71 -13.24 -8.59
N ARG A 105 -3.04 -13.66 -7.36
CA ARG A 105 -4.06 -14.70 -7.11
C ARG A 105 -5.46 -14.22 -7.47
N VAL A 106 -5.84 -13.03 -7.00
CA VAL A 106 -7.16 -12.43 -7.27
C VAL A 106 -7.34 -12.17 -8.78
N SER A 107 -6.29 -11.70 -9.46
CA SER A 107 -6.35 -11.48 -10.91
C SER A 107 -6.55 -12.78 -11.71
N ARG A 108 -5.98 -13.91 -11.26
CA ARG A 108 -6.19 -15.21 -11.90
C ARG A 108 -7.65 -15.68 -11.71
N GLN A 109 -8.17 -15.62 -10.50
CA GLN A 109 -9.57 -15.98 -10.20
C GLN A 109 -10.58 -15.17 -11.03
N LEU A 110 -10.33 -13.88 -11.22
CA LEU A 110 -11.17 -13.04 -12.09
C LEU A 110 -11.15 -13.48 -13.56
N LYS A 111 -9.97 -13.90 -14.07
CA LYS A 111 -9.85 -14.39 -15.44
C LYS A 111 -10.58 -15.73 -15.61
N ASP A 112 -10.41 -16.65 -14.68
CA ASP A 112 -11.02 -17.98 -14.73
C ASP A 112 -12.57 -17.87 -14.70
N ALA A 113 -13.11 -17.06 -13.77
CA ALA A 113 -14.54 -16.79 -13.68
C ALA A 113 -15.10 -16.14 -14.96
N GLN A 114 -14.34 -15.27 -15.62
CA GLN A 114 -14.76 -14.64 -16.87
C GLN A 114 -14.74 -15.64 -18.05
N THR A 115 -13.78 -16.57 -18.06
CA THR A 115 -13.72 -17.66 -19.04
C THR A 115 -14.91 -18.61 -18.90
N GLU A 116 -15.29 -18.99 -17.67
CA GLU A 116 -16.47 -19.82 -17.41
C GLU A 116 -17.75 -19.16 -17.95
N LEU A 117 -18.00 -17.90 -17.61
CA LEU A 117 -19.15 -17.15 -18.14
C LEU A 117 -19.16 -17.08 -19.67
N SER A 118 -17.99 -16.95 -20.30
CA SER A 118 -17.86 -16.91 -21.76
C SER A 118 -18.13 -18.26 -22.42
N ASN A 119 -17.83 -19.37 -21.74
CA ASN A 119 -18.09 -20.72 -22.21
C ASN A 119 -19.57 -21.09 -22.05
N LEU A 120 -20.20 -20.74 -20.92
CA LEU A 120 -21.64 -20.95 -20.72
C LEU A 120 -22.49 -20.16 -21.73
N ARG A 121 -22.07 -18.95 -22.12
CA ARG A 121 -22.78 -18.15 -23.13
C ARG A 121 -22.74 -18.76 -24.55
N LYS A 122 -21.77 -19.63 -24.83
CA LYS A 122 -21.60 -20.25 -26.16
C LYS A 122 -22.39 -21.55 -26.32
N LEU A 123 -23.05 -22.04 -25.27
CA LEU A 123 -23.90 -23.23 -25.40
C LEU A 123 -25.15 -22.86 -26.21
N PRO A 124 -25.41 -23.53 -27.35
CA PRO A 124 -26.68 -23.44 -28.04
C PRO A 124 -27.78 -23.95 -27.11
N ILE A 125 -28.80 -23.14 -26.88
CA ILE A 125 -30.04 -23.59 -26.25
C ILE A 125 -30.76 -24.46 -27.28
N GLU A 126 -30.56 -25.77 -27.15
CA GLU A 126 -31.38 -26.75 -27.83
C GLU A 126 -32.68 -26.86 -27.04
N GLU A 127 -33.69 -26.15 -27.53
CA GLU A 127 -35.05 -26.22 -27.01
C GLU A 127 -35.68 -27.50 -27.58
N PRO A 128 -36.07 -28.48 -26.73
CA PRO A 128 -36.67 -29.74 -27.19
C PRO A 128 -38.07 -29.53 -27.78
#